data_AF-A0A7C1J107-F1
#
_entry.id   AF-A0A7C1J107-F1
#
_cell.length_a   1.000
_cell.length_b   1.000
_cell.length_c   1.000
_cell.angle_alpha   90.00
_cell.angle_beta   90.00
_cell.angle_gamma   90.00
#
_symmetry.space_group_name_H-M   'P 1'
#
loop_
_entity.id
_entity.type
_entity.pdbx_description
1 polymer ?
#
loop_
_entity_poly.entity_id
_entity_poly.type
_entity_poly.pdbx_seq_one_letter_code
_entity_poly.pdbx_strand_id
1 'polypeptide(L)'
;MVSDFVKKTADFIQKKKLLGANEKILVACSGGPDSVALLFALRALFKPLKLKLGVAHLNHLLRPEAGKDAAFVKKLALKLKLPFFYSEVDTKAIAKENKWSLEETGRNLRYEFFEQVAKDEKFDKIATAHTADDAAETVLLQILRGTGGPTGIPVKRGKIIRPILWATRADILSFLKQKKLAYRTDPSNKGKRFTRSRVRNELLPLLEKKYNPQIRQALLRLAQIFEDEKNLLQVESEKIIKKALVKNNEALGLKMSLLVKTPKALQREVFQSVCERHFDLHLEFSAIERLLKLLEKPDKIELAKNLFADSTRKGTLWFYRLEKKPEPLKLKLPFDKVVKANGLVLKSKRISRNQLKTLTLPTGWQAYLNAARLDPPLVLRPMREGDRFVPLGMKAPKKVGDFFTDAKVPVFQRRNALLLTSAGKICWVVGHRIAEDFKVGPETKEVLYLKADPNGR
;
A
#
# COMPACT_ATOMS: atom_id res chain seq x y z
N MET A 1 -14.58 15.76 42.50
CA MET A 1 -13.51 16.41 41.71
C MET A 1 -13.01 15.51 40.60
N VAL A 2 -12.96 16.04 39.37
CA VAL A 2 -12.31 15.39 38.22
C VAL A 2 -10.81 15.35 38.51
N SER A 3 -10.20 14.16 38.45
CA SER A 3 -8.76 14.02 38.73
C SER A 3 -7.92 14.73 37.66
N ASP A 4 -6.73 15.19 38.03
CA ASP A 4 -5.79 15.87 37.12
C ASP A 4 -5.53 15.08 35.83
N PHE A 5 -5.37 13.75 35.95
CA PHE A 5 -5.23 12.84 34.81
C PHE A 5 -6.38 12.93 33.79
N VAL A 6 -7.62 13.06 34.27
CA VAL A 6 -8.80 13.13 33.39
C VAL A 6 -8.86 14.49 32.71
N LYS A 7 -8.50 15.58 33.41
CA LYS A 7 -8.42 16.93 32.82
C LYS A 7 -7.38 16.97 31.70
N LYS A 8 -6.15 16.55 31.98
CA LYS A 8 -5.07 16.47 30.98
C LYS A 8 -5.43 15.58 29.79
N THR A 9 -6.15 14.48 30.03
CA THR A 9 -6.69 13.63 28.95
C THR A 9 -7.73 14.36 28.11
N ALA A 10 -8.65 15.10 28.72
CA ALA A 10 -9.64 15.92 28.01
C ALA A 10 -8.96 17.01 27.16
N ASP A 11 -8.01 17.73 27.75
CA ASP A 11 -7.25 18.78 27.06
C ASP A 11 -6.48 18.22 25.86
N PHE A 12 -5.86 17.04 26.04
CA PHE A 12 -5.15 16.35 24.95
C PHE A 12 -6.10 15.92 23.82
N ILE A 13 -7.26 15.34 24.16
CA ILE A 13 -8.31 14.97 23.21
C ILE A 13 -8.77 16.19 22.41
N GLN A 14 -9.01 17.32 23.08
CA GLN A 14 -9.45 18.56 22.45
C GLN A 14 -8.37 19.15 21.54
N LYS A 15 -7.14 19.30 22.05
CA LYS A 15 -5.99 19.85 21.31
C LYS A 15 -5.69 19.07 20.04
N LYS A 16 -5.75 17.74 20.11
CA LYS A 16 -5.47 16.85 18.96
C LYS A 16 -6.73 16.45 18.18
N LYS A 17 -7.91 17.03 18.50
CA LYS A 17 -9.20 16.76 17.84
C LYS A 17 -9.50 15.26 17.68
N LEU A 18 -9.31 14.50 18.76
CA LEU A 18 -9.41 13.03 18.74
C LEU A 18 -10.85 12.53 18.80
N LEU A 19 -11.72 13.26 19.51
CA LEU A 19 -13.11 12.89 19.75
C LEU A 19 -14.04 14.09 19.53
N GLY A 20 -15.21 13.81 18.96
CA GLY A 20 -16.36 14.72 18.89
C GLY A 20 -17.42 14.40 19.95
N ALA A 21 -18.50 15.19 19.97
CA ALA A 21 -19.67 14.91 20.80
C ALA A 21 -20.49 13.76 20.20
N ASN A 22 -21.16 12.98 21.06
CA ASN A 22 -22.07 11.87 20.68
C ASN A 22 -21.42 10.70 19.92
N GLU A 23 -20.10 10.55 19.94
CA GLU A 23 -19.41 9.45 19.25
C GLU A 23 -19.45 8.12 20.04
N LYS A 24 -19.50 7.00 19.32
CA LYS A 24 -19.34 5.63 19.82
C LYS A 24 -17.87 5.20 19.78
N ILE A 25 -17.30 4.90 20.94
CA ILE A 25 -15.87 4.55 21.08
C ILE A 25 -15.71 3.13 21.59
N LEU A 26 -14.97 2.31 20.84
CA LEU A 26 -14.53 0.99 21.27
C LEU A 26 -13.20 1.11 22.02
N VAL A 27 -13.16 0.73 23.29
CA VAL A 27 -11.94 0.77 24.10
C VAL A 27 -11.25 -0.58 24.07
N ALA A 28 -10.03 -0.62 23.54
CA ALA A 28 -9.16 -1.79 23.58
C ALA A 28 -8.62 -2.01 25.00
N CYS A 29 -9.16 -3.00 25.71
CA CYS A 29 -8.83 -3.24 27.12
C CYS A 29 -8.14 -4.59 27.32
N SER A 30 -6.85 -4.57 27.68
CA SER A 30 -6.10 -5.80 27.99
C SER A 30 -6.25 -6.24 29.46
N GLY A 31 -6.79 -5.39 30.33
CA GLY A 31 -6.81 -5.60 31.78
C GLY A 31 -5.55 -5.08 32.49
N GLY A 32 -4.55 -4.65 31.73
CA GLY A 32 -3.35 -3.99 32.24
C GLY A 32 -3.60 -2.54 32.71
N PRO A 33 -2.65 -1.95 33.46
CA PRO A 33 -2.79 -0.64 34.08
C PRO A 33 -3.16 0.46 33.08
N ASP A 34 -2.48 0.52 31.93
CA ASP A 34 -2.66 1.57 30.93
C ASP A 34 -4.08 1.51 30.33
N SER A 35 -4.56 0.30 30.05
CA SER A 35 -5.88 0.08 29.46
C SER A 35 -7.03 0.34 30.44
N VAL A 36 -6.83 0.01 31.72
CA VAL A 36 -7.77 0.35 32.79
C VAL A 36 -7.81 1.86 32.98
N ALA A 37 -6.67 2.54 33.03
CA ALA A 37 -6.60 3.99 33.15
C ALA A 37 -7.32 4.70 31.99
N LEU A 38 -7.09 4.25 30.75
CA LEU A 38 -7.79 4.75 29.57
C LEU A 38 -9.32 4.60 29.69
N LEU A 39 -9.78 3.40 30.05
CA LEU A 39 -11.22 3.11 30.18
C LEU A 39 -11.87 4.04 31.20
N PHE A 40 -11.26 4.20 32.38
CA PHE A 40 -11.79 5.07 33.42
C PHE A 40 -11.71 6.56 33.07
N ALA A 41 -10.66 6.99 32.35
CA ALA A 41 -10.57 8.36 31.87
C ALA A 41 -11.68 8.68 30.87
N LEU A 42 -11.88 7.83 29.85
CA LEU A 42 -12.98 8.01 28.89
C LEU A 42 -14.36 7.89 29.56
N ARG A 43 -14.51 7.01 30.57
CA ARG A 43 -15.75 6.89 31.34
C ARG A 43 -16.10 8.16 32.10
N ALA A 44 -15.10 8.88 32.61
CA ALA A 44 -15.30 10.17 33.26
C ALA A 44 -15.71 11.27 32.25
N LEU A 45 -15.26 11.16 31.00
CA LEU A 45 -15.61 12.07 29.90
C LEU A 45 -16.91 11.71 29.18
N PHE A 46 -17.51 10.55 29.49
CA PHE A 46 -18.77 10.07 28.91
C PHE A 46 -19.91 11.08 29.00
N LYS A 47 -20.15 11.69 30.17
CA LYS A 47 -21.26 12.64 30.35
C LYS A 47 -21.01 13.98 29.66
N PRO A 48 -19.85 14.65 29.87
CA PRO A 48 -19.56 15.94 29.21
C PRO A 48 -19.63 15.87 27.69
N LEU A 49 -19.17 14.77 27.08
CA LEU A 49 -19.09 14.61 25.63
C LEU A 49 -20.21 13.73 25.05
N LYS A 50 -21.14 13.25 25.89
CA LYS A 50 -22.22 12.32 25.52
C LYS A 50 -21.73 11.08 24.74
N LEU A 51 -20.53 10.59 25.07
CA LEU A 51 -19.91 9.45 24.38
C LEU A 51 -20.72 8.17 24.64
N LYS A 52 -20.59 7.18 23.76
CA LYS A 52 -21.06 5.80 24.01
C LYS A 52 -19.84 4.89 24.00
N LEU A 53 -19.60 4.14 25.07
CA LEU A 53 -18.39 3.31 25.18
C LEU A 53 -18.73 1.82 25.05
N GLY A 54 -17.88 1.08 24.37
CA GLY A 54 -17.82 -0.39 24.40
C GLY A 54 -16.41 -0.84 24.80
N VAL A 55 -16.28 -2.05 25.32
CA VAL A 55 -14.99 -2.63 25.73
C VAL A 55 -14.70 -3.86 24.89
N ALA A 56 -13.53 -3.91 24.25
CA ALA A 56 -13.08 -5.07 23.48
C ALA A 56 -11.81 -5.68 24.11
N HIS A 57 -11.78 -7.00 24.23
CA HIS A 57 -10.63 -7.76 24.70
C HIS A 57 -10.36 -8.95 23.77
N LEU A 58 -9.12 -9.08 23.32
CA LEU A 58 -8.65 -10.24 22.55
C LEU A 58 -7.70 -11.07 23.42
N ASN A 59 -8.02 -12.34 23.60
CA ASN A 59 -7.17 -13.30 24.28
C ASN A 59 -6.35 -14.09 23.23
N HIS A 60 -5.03 -13.95 23.29
CA HIS A 60 -4.09 -14.57 22.34
C HIS A 60 -3.78 -16.06 22.65
N LEU A 61 -4.39 -16.64 23.70
CA LEU A 61 -4.14 -18.01 24.19
C LEU A 61 -2.66 -18.33 24.47
N LEU A 62 -1.84 -17.30 24.67
CA LEU A 62 -0.40 -17.46 24.92
C LEU A 62 -0.10 -17.97 26.33
N ARG A 63 -1.07 -17.93 27.25
CA ARG A 63 -0.89 -18.23 28.67
C ARG A 63 -2.09 -18.95 29.27
N PRO A 64 -1.88 -19.86 30.25
CA PRO A 64 -2.96 -20.43 31.06
C PRO A 64 -3.72 -19.35 31.85
N GLU A 65 -3.03 -18.30 32.28
CA GLU A 65 -3.55 -17.15 33.05
C GLU A 65 -4.42 -16.17 32.22
N ALA A 66 -4.47 -16.32 30.90
CA ALA A 66 -5.14 -15.36 30.03
C ALA A 66 -6.67 -15.37 30.19
N GLY A 67 -7.26 -16.51 30.57
CA GLY A 67 -8.67 -16.59 30.94
C GLY A 67 -9.04 -15.71 32.15
N LYS A 68 -8.10 -15.54 33.09
CA LYS A 68 -8.28 -14.62 34.23
C LYS A 68 -8.25 -13.14 33.80
N ASP A 69 -7.54 -12.80 32.72
CA ASP A 69 -7.48 -11.43 32.17
C ASP A 69 -8.84 -11.08 31.56
N ALA A 70 -9.36 -12.00 30.74
CA ALA A 70 -10.68 -11.89 30.14
C ALA A 70 -11.78 -11.78 31.19
N ALA A 71 -11.76 -12.63 32.23
CA ALA A 71 -12.72 -12.59 33.32
C ALA A 71 -12.68 -11.26 34.09
N PHE A 72 -11.49 -10.72 34.34
CA PHE A 72 -11.32 -9.42 34.98
C PHE A 72 -11.91 -8.29 34.13
N VAL A 73 -11.61 -8.23 32.83
CA VAL A 73 -12.12 -7.19 31.94
C VAL A 73 -13.63 -7.31 31.76
N LYS A 74 -14.17 -8.52 31.64
CA LYS A 74 -15.62 -8.78 31.60
C LYS A 74 -16.32 -8.24 32.85
N LYS A 75 -15.79 -8.55 34.03
CA LYS A 75 -16.33 -8.04 35.31
C LYS A 75 -16.27 -6.51 35.38
N LEU A 76 -15.19 -5.92 34.87
CA LEU A 76 -15.03 -4.47 34.82
C LEU A 76 -16.04 -3.80 33.88
N ALA A 77 -16.25 -4.35 32.68
CA ALA A 77 -17.22 -3.83 31.71
C ALA A 77 -18.66 -3.92 32.27
N LEU A 78 -19.02 -5.05 32.87
CA LEU A 78 -20.32 -5.26 33.51
C LEU A 78 -20.55 -4.26 34.66
N LYS A 79 -19.55 -4.07 35.54
CA LYS A 79 -19.63 -3.09 36.63
C LYS A 79 -19.88 -1.66 36.13
N LEU A 80 -19.33 -1.32 34.96
CA LEU A 80 -19.48 -0.02 34.33
C LEU A 80 -20.73 0.09 33.44
N LYS A 81 -21.52 -0.98 33.31
CA LYS A 81 -22.68 -1.12 32.41
C LYS A 81 -22.32 -0.82 30.95
N LEU A 82 -21.20 -1.37 30.48
CA LEU A 82 -20.71 -1.21 29.11
C LEU A 82 -20.81 -2.53 28.33
N PRO A 83 -21.12 -2.49 27.02
CA PRO A 83 -21.00 -3.64 26.14
C PRO A 83 -19.59 -4.23 26.17
N PHE A 84 -19.49 -5.56 26.20
CA PHE A 84 -18.23 -6.29 26.25
C PHE A 84 -18.12 -7.24 25.06
N PHE A 85 -17.06 -7.07 24.28
CA PHE A 85 -16.73 -7.87 23.10
C PHE A 85 -15.47 -8.67 23.38
N TYR A 86 -15.54 -9.97 23.09
CA TYR A 86 -14.49 -10.93 23.42
C TYR A 86 -14.22 -11.86 22.25
N SER A 87 -12.95 -12.18 22.03
CA SER A 87 -12.52 -13.22 21.11
C SER A 87 -11.27 -13.92 21.63
N GLU A 88 -11.09 -15.18 21.23
CA GLU A 88 -9.93 -16.01 21.52
C GLU A 88 -9.28 -16.43 20.21
N VAL A 89 -7.96 -16.29 20.11
CA VAL A 89 -7.22 -16.67 18.91
C VAL A 89 -5.88 -17.29 19.30
N ASP A 90 -5.60 -18.49 18.80
CA ASP A 90 -4.28 -19.12 18.94
C ASP A 90 -3.26 -18.40 18.06
N THR A 91 -2.55 -17.45 18.68
CA THR A 91 -1.55 -16.63 17.99
C THR A 91 -0.31 -17.44 17.60
N LYS A 92 0.00 -18.55 18.30
CA LYS A 92 1.17 -19.38 17.97
C LYS A 92 0.93 -20.18 16.69
N ALA A 93 -0.26 -20.76 16.55
CA ALA A 93 -0.64 -21.50 15.35
C ALA A 93 -0.54 -20.60 14.10
N ILE A 94 -1.15 -19.41 14.17
CA ILE A 94 -1.18 -18.45 13.05
C ILE A 94 0.20 -17.88 12.73
N ALA A 95 1.04 -17.59 13.74
CA ALA A 95 2.39 -17.09 13.50
C ALA A 95 3.26 -18.12 12.78
N LYS A 96 3.10 -19.41 13.12
CA LYS A 96 3.82 -20.51 12.48
C LYS A 96 3.40 -20.69 11.02
N GLU A 97 2.10 -20.60 10.75
CA GLU A 97 1.54 -20.72 9.41
C GLU A 97 2.01 -19.59 8.47
N ASN A 98 1.95 -18.34 8.96
CA ASN A 98 2.28 -17.16 8.16
C ASN A 98 3.77 -16.77 8.16
N LYS A 99 4.61 -17.52 8.89
CA LYS A 99 6.05 -17.20 9.10
C LYS A 99 6.29 -15.79 9.63
N TRP A 100 5.38 -15.28 10.45
CA TRP A 100 5.47 -13.95 11.07
C TRP A 100 6.07 -14.04 12.47
N SER A 101 6.61 -12.91 12.95
CA SER A 101 7.00 -12.84 14.37
C SER A 101 5.75 -12.91 15.26
N LEU A 102 5.87 -13.52 16.44
CA LEU A 102 4.76 -13.65 17.39
C LEU A 102 4.19 -12.28 17.82
N GLU A 103 5.06 -11.28 17.99
CA GLU A 103 4.67 -9.91 18.38
C GLU A 103 3.86 -9.21 17.27
N GLU A 104 4.31 -9.34 16.02
CA GLU A 104 3.63 -8.77 14.86
C GLU A 104 2.30 -9.46 14.58
N THR A 105 2.27 -10.80 14.66
CA THR A 105 1.04 -11.60 14.51
C THR A 105 0.01 -11.21 15.56
N GLY A 106 0.40 -11.17 16.84
CA GLY A 106 -0.49 -10.75 17.91
C GLY A 106 -0.99 -9.31 17.74
N ARG A 107 -0.14 -8.40 17.23
CA ARG A 107 -0.55 -7.04 16.93
C ARG A 107 -1.57 -6.98 15.79
N ASN A 108 -1.36 -7.70 14.69
CA ASN A 108 -2.25 -7.70 13.52
C ASN A 108 -3.61 -8.28 13.87
N LEU A 109 -3.65 -9.46 14.48
CA LEU A 109 -4.90 -10.11 14.92
C LEU A 109 -5.71 -9.22 15.87
N ARG A 110 -5.01 -8.47 16.74
CA ARG A 110 -5.66 -7.52 17.65
C ARG A 110 -6.34 -6.38 16.91
N TYR A 111 -5.66 -5.78 15.92
CA TYR A 111 -6.26 -4.71 15.13
C TYR A 111 -7.40 -5.22 14.25
N GLU A 112 -7.25 -6.39 13.61
CA GLU A 112 -8.30 -7.02 12.83
C GLU A 112 -9.57 -7.26 13.66
N PHE A 113 -9.42 -7.83 14.86
CA PHE A 113 -10.55 -8.02 15.78
C PHE A 113 -11.22 -6.69 16.17
N PHE A 114 -10.45 -5.67 16.55
CA PHE A 114 -11.04 -4.39 16.94
C PHE A 114 -11.70 -3.67 15.77
N GLU A 115 -11.14 -3.75 14.57
CA GLU A 115 -11.73 -3.17 13.36
C GLU A 115 -13.02 -3.89 12.97
N GLN A 116 -13.06 -5.22 13.09
CA GLN A 116 -14.25 -6.01 12.85
C GLN A 116 -15.38 -5.65 13.83
N VAL A 117 -15.11 -5.65 15.14
CA VAL A 117 -16.08 -5.24 16.16
C VAL A 117 -16.54 -3.79 15.94
N ALA A 118 -15.61 -2.89 15.61
CA ALA A 118 -15.96 -1.51 15.34
C ALA A 118 -16.87 -1.34 14.11
N LYS A 119 -16.73 -2.22 13.11
CA LYS A 119 -17.57 -2.23 11.91
C LYS A 119 -18.97 -2.77 12.23
N ASP A 120 -19.06 -3.93 12.87
CA ASP A 120 -20.32 -4.64 13.10
C ASP A 120 -21.24 -3.86 14.04
N GLU A 121 -20.67 -3.29 15.10
CA GLU A 121 -21.41 -2.55 16.14
C GLU A 121 -21.50 -1.04 15.86
N LYS A 122 -20.98 -0.62 14.70
CA LYS A 122 -20.95 0.77 14.22
C LYS A 122 -20.29 1.71 15.23
N PHE A 123 -19.10 1.37 15.71
CA PHE A 123 -18.24 2.29 16.47
C PHE A 123 -17.53 3.27 15.52
N ASP A 124 -17.47 4.53 15.95
CA ASP A 124 -16.85 5.62 15.20
C ASP A 124 -15.32 5.59 15.32
N LYS A 125 -14.83 5.20 16.51
CA LYS A 125 -13.39 5.17 16.85
C LYS A 125 -13.01 3.96 17.71
N ILE A 126 -11.73 3.61 17.67
CA ILE A 126 -11.09 2.60 18.51
C ILE A 126 -10.03 3.30 19.38
N ALA A 127 -10.20 3.31 20.70
CA ALA A 127 -9.25 3.89 21.62
C ALA A 127 -8.26 2.83 22.13
N THR A 128 -6.96 3.10 21.96
CA THR A 128 -5.87 2.23 22.46
C THR A 128 -5.04 2.93 23.51
N ALA A 129 -4.54 2.15 24.48
CA ALA A 129 -3.86 2.65 25.68
C ALA A 129 -2.35 2.84 25.50
N HIS A 130 -1.91 3.31 24.32
CA HIS A 130 -0.52 3.68 24.11
C HIS A 130 -0.18 4.95 24.88
N THR A 131 1.00 4.96 25.49
CA THR A 131 1.47 5.97 26.46
C THR A 131 2.65 6.76 25.92
N ALA A 132 3.06 7.80 26.64
CA ALA A 132 4.26 8.59 26.35
C ALA A 132 5.53 7.71 26.34
N ASP A 133 5.58 6.70 27.21
CA ASP A 133 6.68 5.74 27.26
C ASP A 133 6.73 4.87 26.01
N ASP A 134 5.59 4.38 25.54
CA ASP A 134 5.51 3.59 24.29
C ASP A 134 5.93 4.42 23.08
N ALA A 135 5.59 5.71 23.07
CA ALA A 135 6.00 6.63 22.03
C ALA A 135 7.52 6.86 22.06
N ALA A 136 8.12 7.10 23.24
CA ALA A 136 9.57 7.25 23.38
C ALA A 136 10.33 5.97 22.95
N GLU A 137 9.85 4.78 23.34
CA GLU A 137 10.37 3.49 22.86
C GLU A 137 10.34 3.41 21.33
N THR A 138 9.21 3.81 20.72
CA THR A 138 9.01 3.74 19.26
C THR A 138 9.93 4.70 18.52
N VAL A 139 10.12 5.92 19.03
CA VAL A 139 11.06 6.91 18.45
C VAL A 139 12.48 6.35 18.46
N LEU A 140 12.92 5.79 19.59
CA LEU A 140 14.27 5.23 19.69
C LEU A 140 14.46 4.02 18.77
N LEU A 141 13.45 3.16 18.66
CA LEU A 141 13.46 2.05 17.70
C LEU A 141 13.53 2.53 16.24
N GLN A 142 12.81 3.61 15.89
CA GLN A 142 12.86 4.21 14.56
C GLN A 142 14.25 4.77 14.24
N ILE A 143 14.89 5.43 15.21
CA ILE A 143 16.27 5.93 15.09
C ILE A 143 17.23 4.77 14.85
N LEU A 144 17.18 3.71 15.68
CA LEU A 144 18.06 2.54 15.55
C LEU A 144 17.88 1.80 14.23
N ARG A 145 16.70 1.90 13.60
CA ARG A 145 16.42 1.33 12.28
C ARG A 145 16.86 2.23 11.11
N GLY A 146 17.37 3.44 11.39
CA GLY A 146 17.75 4.40 10.35
C GLY A 146 16.56 5.09 9.69
N THR A 147 15.42 5.23 10.39
CA THR A 147 14.25 5.93 9.84
C THR A 147 14.54 7.43 9.78
N GLY A 148 14.47 8.03 8.59
CA GLY A 148 14.56 9.48 8.40
C GLY A 148 13.28 10.18 8.88
N GLY A 149 13.33 10.79 10.06
CA GLY A 149 12.18 11.50 10.66
C GLY A 149 11.33 10.63 11.57
N PRO A 150 11.82 10.30 12.78
CA PRO A 150 11.08 9.46 13.73
C PRO A 150 9.89 10.23 14.31
N THR A 151 8.69 9.95 13.81
CA THR A 151 7.43 10.56 14.29
C THR A 151 6.81 9.80 15.47
N GLY A 152 7.43 8.70 15.91
CA GLY A 152 6.95 7.89 17.01
C GLY A 152 5.64 7.17 16.68
N ILE A 153 4.71 7.18 17.64
CA ILE A 153 3.37 6.59 17.48
C ILE A 153 2.40 7.72 17.09
N PRO A 154 1.70 7.63 15.95
CA PRO A 154 0.77 8.69 15.54
C PRO A 154 -0.40 8.77 16.52
N VAL A 155 -0.82 9.98 16.89
CA VAL A 155 -1.92 10.18 17.85
C VAL A 155 -3.24 9.61 17.32
N LYS A 156 -3.44 9.68 16.00
CA LYS A 156 -4.60 9.17 15.27
C LYS A 156 -4.15 8.45 14.00
N ARG A 157 -4.73 7.26 13.74
CA ARG A 157 -4.52 6.52 12.48
C ARG A 157 -5.86 5.91 12.05
N GLY A 158 -6.46 6.42 10.99
CA GLY A 158 -7.81 6.03 10.59
C GLY A 158 -8.82 6.23 11.72
N LYS A 159 -9.50 5.15 12.13
CA LYS A 159 -10.41 5.14 13.28
C LYS A 159 -9.72 4.97 14.64
N ILE A 160 -8.43 4.61 14.67
CA ILE A 160 -7.69 4.36 15.90
C ILE A 160 -7.21 5.69 16.49
N ILE A 161 -7.49 5.90 17.78
CA ILE A 161 -7.07 7.06 18.57
C ILE A 161 -6.28 6.61 19.81
N ARG A 162 -5.41 7.50 20.31
CA ARG A 162 -4.56 7.25 21.48
C ARG A 162 -4.72 8.39 22.50
N PRO A 163 -5.82 8.41 23.28
CA PRO A 163 -6.17 9.56 24.12
C PRO A 163 -5.20 9.82 25.28
N ILE A 164 -4.44 8.81 25.71
CA ILE A 164 -3.49 8.89 26.83
C ILE A 164 -2.03 8.87 26.37
N LEU A 165 -1.75 9.17 25.10
CA LEU A 165 -0.38 9.18 24.56
C LEU A 165 0.53 10.23 25.23
N TRP A 166 -0.06 11.22 25.90
CA TRP A 166 0.66 12.20 26.70
C TRP A 166 1.13 11.65 28.06
N ALA A 167 0.49 10.60 28.57
CA ALA A 167 0.66 10.14 29.93
C ALA A 167 1.90 9.24 30.08
N THR A 168 2.66 9.47 31.14
CA THR A 168 3.74 8.56 31.53
C THR A 168 3.20 7.41 32.37
N ARG A 169 4.00 6.36 32.53
CA ARG A 169 3.73 5.26 33.45
C ARG A 169 3.50 5.76 34.89
N ALA A 170 4.22 6.79 35.31
CA ALA A 170 4.05 7.39 36.63
C ALA A 170 2.67 8.04 36.78
N ASP A 171 2.20 8.77 35.77
CA ASP A 171 0.87 9.38 35.75
C ASP A 171 -0.23 8.32 35.84
N ILE A 172 -0.09 7.22 35.07
CA ILE A 172 -1.03 6.11 35.04
C ILE A 172 -1.13 5.43 36.41
N LEU A 173 0.02 5.07 37.00
CA LEU A 173 0.04 4.41 38.31
C LEU A 173 -0.49 5.32 39.42
N SER A 174 -0.16 6.61 39.37
CA SER A 174 -0.69 7.61 40.31
C SER A 174 -2.21 7.71 40.21
N PHE A 175 -2.76 7.81 38.99
CA PHE A 175 -4.21 7.86 38.76
C PHE A 175 -4.93 6.60 39.27
N LEU A 176 -4.40 5.42 38.95
CA LEU A 176 -4.97 4.14 39.41
C LEU A 176 -4.96 4.03 40.95
N LYS A 177 -3.86 4.46 41.60
CA LYS A 177 -3.74 4.48 43.06
C LYS A 177 -4.73 5.45 43.69
N GLN A 178 -4.82 6.69 43.18
CA GLN A 178 -5.75 7.72 43.67
C GLN A 178 -7.21 7.27 43.58
N LYS A 179 -7.58 6.56 42.50
CA LYS A 179 -8.94 6.05 42.29
C LYS A 179 -9.19 4.66 42.88
N LYS A 180 -8.18 4.07 43.54
CA LYS A 180 -8.21 2.70 44.11
C LYS A 180 -8.70 1.66 43.08
N LEU A 181 -8.22 1.78 41.85
CA LEU A 181 -8.63 0.92 40.74
C LEU A 181 -7.75 -0.32 40.70
N ALA A 182 -8.39 -1.49 40.70
CA ALA A 182 -7.72 -2.76 40.44
C ALA A 182 -7.30 -2.84 38.97
N TYR A 183 -6.16 -3.48 38.72
CA TYR A 183 -5.65 -3.81 37.39
C TYR A 183 -4.81 -5.08 37.50
N ARG A 184 -4.61 -5.79 36.39
CA ARG A 184 -3.71 -6.95 36.34
C ARG A 184 -2.32 -6.50 35.90
N THR A 185 -1.28 -7.06 36.52
CA THR A 185 0.10 -6.87 36.12
C THR A 185 0.56 -8.07 35.28
N ASP A 186 1.14 -7.79 34.12
CA ASP A 186 1.65 -8.82 33.22
C ASP A 186 3.08 -9.26 33.64
N PRO A 187 3.31 -10.53 34.01
CA PRO A 187 4.65 -11.02 34.35
C PRO A 187 5.58 -11.23 33.13
N SER A 188 5.04 -11.30 31.90
CA SER A 188 5.77 -11.62 30.67
C SER A 188 6.59 -10.47 30.09
N ASN A 189 6.47 -9.26 30.65
CA ASN A 189 7.30 -8.09 30.30
C ASN A 189 8.80 -8.25 30.63
N LYS A 190 9.21 -9.41 31.17
CA LYS A 190 10.61 -9.74 31.50
C LYS A 190 11.38 -10.46 30.39
N GLY A 191 10.75 -10.78 29.25
CA GLY A 191 11.41 -11.48 28.15
C GLY A 191 12.45 -10.61 27.44
N LYS A 192 13.76 -10.85 27.66
CA LYS A 192 14.88 -10.12 27.04
C LYS A 192 15.10 -10.39 25.54
N ARG A 193 14.28 -11.25 24.92
CA ARG A 193 14.51 -11.75 23.54
C ARG A 193 14.16 -10.74 22.44
N PHE A 194 13.29 -9.77 22.71
CA PHE A 194 12.79 -8.83 21.69
C PHE A 194 13.48 -7.46 21.80
N THR A 195 13.83 -6.86 20.66
CA THR A 195 14.50 -5.54 20.58
C THR A 195 13.75 -4.46 21.35
N ARG A 196 12.42 -4.45 21.28
CA ARG A 196 11.58 -3.50 22.02
C ARG A 196 11.71 -3.66 23.53
N SER A 197 11.75 -4.90 24.03
CA SER A 197 11.97 -5.19 25.45
C SER A 197 13.32 -4.70 25.94
N ARG A 198 14.39 -4.89 25.13
CA ARG A 198 15.73 -4.36 25.44
C ARG A 198 15.74 -2.83 25.47
N VAL A 199 15.07 -2.19 24.51
CA VAL A 199 14.94 -0.71 24.50
C VAL A 199 14.26 -0.22 25.77
N ARG A 200 13.16 -0.85 26.18
CA ARG A 200 12.39 -0.48 27.37
C ARG A 200 13.13 -0.73 28.69
N ASN A 201 13.75 -1.90 28.84
CA ASN A 201 14.27 -2.39 30.12
C ASN A 201 15.77 -2.09 30.33
N GLU A 202 16.53 -1.84 29.26
CA GLU A 202 17.98 -1.64 29.33
C GLU A 202 18.37 -0.26 28.79
N LEU A 203 18.08 0.03 27.51
CA LEU A 203 18.61 1.21 26.84
C LEU A 203 18.00 2.53 27.34
N LEU A 204 16.67 2.64 27.40
CA LEU A 204 16.01 3.86 27.89
C LEU A 204 16.41 4.17 29.34
N PRO A 205 16.35 3.20 30.30
CA PRO A 205 16.83 3.44 31.66
C PRO A 205 18.31 3.83 31.73
N LEU A 206 19.17 3.25 30.88
CA LEU A 206 20.58 3.63 30.80
C LEU A 206 20.73 5.09 30.35
N LEU A 207 20.06 5.48 29.27
CA LEU A 207 20.08 6.86 28.77
C LEU A 207 19.55 7.85 29.80
N GLU A 208 18.45 7.48 30.48
CA GLU A 208 17.81 8.29 31.52
C GLU A 208 18.73 8.50 32.72
N LYS A 209 19.41 7.43 33.18
CA LYS A 209 20.27 7.48 34.37
C LYS A 209 21.66 8.08 34.10
N LYS A 210 22.25 7.84 32.93
CA LYS A 210 23.67 8.16 32.66
C LYS A 210 23.88 9.37 31.76
N TYR A 211 22.87 9.80 30.99
CA TYR A 211 23.05 10.85 29.99
C TYR A 211 22.05 12.00 30.16
N ASN A 212 20.75 11.71 30.14
CA ASN A 212 19.72 12.74 30.20
C ASN A 212 18.50 12.25 30.99
N PRO A 213 18.27 12.74 32.21
CA PRO A 213 17.10 12.40 33.03
C PRO A 213 15.75 12.69 32.35
N GLN A 214 15.73 13.56 31.34
CA GLN A 214 14.54 13.92 30.57
C GLN A 214 14.55 13.33 29.14
N ILE A 215 15.30 12.23 28.92
CA ILE A 215 15.44 11.65 27.58
C ILE A 215 14.10 11.29 26.93
N ARG A 216 13.13 10.79 27.72
CA ARG A 216 11.80 10.44 27.22
C ARG A 216 11.09 11.68 26.67
N GLN A 217 11.09 12.78 27.42
CA GLN A 217 10.51 14.05 26.98
C GLN A 217 11.26 14.61 25.76
N ALA A 218 12.59 14.47 25.71
CA ALA A 218 13.38 14.90 24.56
C ALA A 218 13.01 14.12 23.28
N LEU A 219 12.85 12.79 23.37
CA LEU A 219 12.41 11.95 22.25
C LEU A 219 11.00 12.29 21.78
N LEU A 220 10.08 12.61 22.70
CA LEU A 220 8.72 13.02 22.35
C LEU A 220 8.68 14.40 21.70
N ARG A 221 9.49 15.36 22.17
CA ARG A 221 9.64 16.66 21.51
C ARG A 221 10.21 16.50 20.10
N LEU A 222 11.24 15.66 19.94
CA LEU A 222 11.81 15.34 18.63
C LEU A 222 10.74 14.82 17.67
N ALA A 223 9.94 13.85 18.13
CA ALA A 223 8.87 13.28 17.32
C ALA A 223 7.79 14.29 16.94
N GLN A 224 7.43 15.21 17.86
CA GLN A 224 6.46 16.26 17.56
C GLN A 224 6.97 17.23 16.50
N ILE A 225 8.24 17.66 16.59
CA ILE A 225 8.86 18.55 15.59
C ILE A 225 8.84 17.88 14.21
N PHE A 226 9.26 16.61 14.13
CA PHE A 226 9.21 15.86 12.87
C PHE A 226 7.79 15.64 12.34
N GLU A 227 6.80 15.44 13.23
CA GLU A 227 5.40 15.33 12.82
C GLU A 227 4.91 16.65 12.20
N ASP A 228 5.24 17.79 12.82
CA ASP A 228 4.84 19.12 12.35
C ASP A 228 5.50 19.46 11.01
N GLU A 229 6.80 19.19 10.87
CA GLU A 229 7.54 19.35 9.61
C GLU A 229 7.00 18.43 8.50
N LYS A 230 6.72 17.15 8.83
CA LYS A 230 6.15 16.21 7.87
C LYS A 230 4.77 16.66 7.39
N ASN A 231 3.93 17.15 8.29
CA ASN A 231 2.60 17.67 7.92
C ASN A 231 2.72 18.85 6.94
N LEU A 232 3.66 19.77 7.18
CA LEU A 232 3.92 20.87 6.26
C LEU A 232 4.38 20.36 4.88
N LEU A 233 5.35 19.45 4.84
CA LEU A 233 5.85 18.86 3.59
C LEU A 233 4.74 18.12 2.84
N GLN A 234 3.86 17.42 3.54
CA GLN A 234 2.71 16.73 2.95
C GLN A 234 1.74 17.73 2.30
N VAL A 235 1.42 18.84 2.97
CA VAL A 235 0.53 19.88 2.41
C VAL A 235 1.16 20.55 1.17
N GLU A 236 2.44 20.89 1.22
CA GLU A 236 3.12 21.52 0.08
C GLU A 236 3.32 20.55 -1.09
N SER A 237 3.69 19.30 -0.82
CA SER A 237 3.82 18.27 -1.85
C SER A 237 2.49 18.02 -2.56
N GLU A 238 1.35 18.08 -1.87
CA GLU A 238 0.03 17.94 -2.49
C GLU A 238 -0.25 19.04 -3.52
N LYS A 239 0.12 20.29 -3.23
CA LYS A 239 -0.01 21.40 -4.18
C LYS A 239 0.83 21.14 -5.43
N ILE A 240 2.04 20.60 -5.25
CA ILE A 240 2.95 20.26 -6.36
C ILE A 240 2.39 19.10 -7.17
N ILE A 241 1.95 18.01 -6.50
CA ILE A 241 1.34 16.85 -7.15
C ILE A 241 0.16 17.31 -8.00
N LYS A 242 -0.77 18.10 -7.47
CA LYS A 242 -1.94 18.59 -8.23
C LYS A 242 -1.55 19.33 -9.52
N LYS A 243 -0.46 20.10 -9.52
CA LYS A 243 0.03 20.85 -10.69
C LYS A 243 0.86 19.99 -11.66
N ALA A 244 1.61 19.02 -11.12
CA ALA A 244 2.54 18.18 -11.88
C ALA A 244 1.93 16.89 -12.40
N LEU A 245 0.80 16.44 -11.84
CA LEU A 245 0.19 15.16 -12.20
C LEU A 245 -0.31 15.18 -13.64
N VAL A 246 0.09 14.16 -14.38
CA VAL A 246 -0.41 13.85 -15.71
C VAL A 246 -0.94 12.42 -15.64
N LYS A 247 -2.07 12.15 -16.28
CA LYS A 247 -2.60 10.79 -16.39
C LYS A 247 -2.81 10.46 -17.85
N ASN A 248 -2.52 9.22 -18.21
CA ASN A 248 -3.04 8.62 -19.43
C ASN A 248 -3.70 7.28 -19.06
N ASN A 249 -4.15 6.53 -20.06
CA ASN A 249 -4.89 5.29 -19.83
C ASN A 249 -4.07 4.18 -19.16
N GLU A 250 -2.73 4.30 -19.12
CA GLU A 250 -1.82 3.22 -18.72
C GLU A 250 -0.90 3.56 -17.54
N ALA A 251 -0.75 4.86 -17.23
CA ALA A 251 0.31 5.33 -16.33
C ALA A 251 -0.04 6.64 -15.64
N LEU A 252 0.60 6.83 -14.49
CA LEU A 252 0.61 8.07 -13.73
C LEU A 252 1.91 8.81 -14.01
N GLY A 253 1.86 10.02 -14.53
CA GLY A 253 3.02 10.85 -14.85
C GLY A 253 3.18 12.03 -13.92
N LEU A 254 4.42 12.49 -13.74
CA LEU A 254 4.74 13.77 -13.09
C LEU A 254 5.59 14.63 -14.05
N LYS A 255 5.17 15.88 -14.28
CA LYS A 255 5.91 16.84 -15.12
C LYS A 255 7.31 17.10 -14.53
N MET A 256 8.35 16.75 -15.30
CA MET A 256 9.75 16.92 -14.84
C MET A 256 10.12 18.38 -14.67
N SER A 257 9.59 19.29 -15.50
CA SER A 257 9.87 20.73 -15.44
C SER A 257 9.48 21.38 -14.11
N LEU A 258 8.48 20.83 -13.42
CA LEU A 258 8.05 21.25 -12.08
C LEU A 258 8.87 20.55 -10.99
N LEU A 259 9.09 19.23 -11.13
CA LEU A 259 9.83 18.45 -10.14
C LEU A 259 11.29 18.91 -10.00
N VAL A 260 12.00 19.15 -11.10
CA VAL A 260 13.43 19.56 -11.07
C VAL A 260 13.64 20.89 -10.34
N LYS A 261 12.66 21.81 -10.41
CA LYS A 261 12.69 23.10 -9.70
C LYS A 261 12.26 23.03 -8.24
N THR A 262 11.74 21.88 -7.80
CA THR A 262 11.24 21.68 -6.43
C THR A 262 12.41 21.34 -5.50
N PRO A 263 12.48 21.89 -4.27
CA PRO A 263 13.49 21.51 -3.28
C PRO A 263 13.53 20.00 -3.02
N LYS A 264 14.71 19.43 -2.76
CA LYS A 264 14.90 17.97 -2.59
C LYS A 264 13.96 17.36 -1.54
N ALA A 265 13.75 18.03 -0.40
CA ALA A 265 12.83 17.54 0.64
C ALA A 265 11.41 17.33 0.10
N LEU A 266 10.91 18.27 -0.70
CA LEU A 266 9.60 18.19 -1.34
C LEU A 266 9.58 17.19 -2.50
N GLN A 267 10.67 17.03 -3.26
CA GLN A 267 10.77 15.97 -4.27
C GLN A 267 10.61 14.59 -3.63
N ARG A 268 11.31 14.34 -2.52
CA ARG A 268 11.21 13.08 -1.75
C ARG A 268 9.78 12.83 -1.27
N GLU A 269 9.16 13.84 -0.66
CA GLU A 269 7.77 13.72 -0.18
C GLU A 269 6.77 13.52 -1.33
N VAL A 270 6.95 14.18 -2.48
CA VAL A 270 6.12 13.98 -3.66
C VAL A 270 6.19 12.52 -4.12
N PHE A 271 7.38 11.94 -4.23
CA PHE A 271 7.54 10.54 -4.62
C PHE A 271 6.91 9.58 -3.62
N GLN A 272 7.12 9.82 -2.33
CA GLN A 272 6.52 9.05 -1.25
C GLN A 272 4.98 9.09 -1.34
N SER A 273 4.40 10.29 -1.36
CA SER A 273 2.96 10.50 -1.43
C SER A 273 2.32 9.91 -2.69
N VAL A 274 2.97 10.01 -3.84
CA VAL A 274 2.48 9.41 -5.10
C VAL A 274 2.47 7.88 -5.00
N CYS A 275 3.53 7.27 -4.48
CA CYS A 275 3.65 5.82 -4.36
C CYS A 275 2.66 5.23 -3.34
N GLU A 276 2.49 5.89 -2.19
CA GLU A 276 1.54 5.45 -1.16
C GLU A 276 0.09 5.56 -1.66
N ARG A 277 -0.28 6.68 -2.30
CA ARG A 277 -1.68 6.91 -2.71
C ARG A 277 -2.12 6.09 -3.92
N HIS A 278 -1.23 5.89 -4.88
CA HIS A 278 -1.61 5.30 -6.16
C HIS A 278 -1.15 3.85 -6.34
N PHE A 279 -0.19 3.40 -5.54
CA PHE A 279 0.42 2.08 -5.71
C PHE A 279 0.50 1.25 -4.42
N ASP A 280 0.00 1.79 -3.29
CA ASP A 280 0.07 1.17 -1.96
C ASP A 280 1.51 0.73 -1.62
N LEU A 281 2.47 1.61 -1.95
CA LEU A 281 3.89 1.35 -1.78
C LEU A 281 4.54 2.47 -0.98
N HIS A 282 5.02 2.12 0.22
CA HIS A 282 5.94 2.96 0.98
C HIS A 282 7.35 2.79 0.41
N LEU A 283 7.99 3.88 -0.02
CA LEU A 283 9.35 3.82 -0.56
C LEU A 283 10.40 3.81 0.55
N GLU A 284 11.42 2.96 0.39
CA GLU A 284 12.64 3.05 1.20
C GLU A 284 13.54 4.18 0.69
N PHE A 285 14.45 4.65 1.56
CA PHE A 285 15.39 5.73 1.23
C PHE A 285 16.18 5.46 -0.06
N SER A 286 16.66 4.23 -0.26
CA SER A 286 17.38 3.82 -1.47
C SER A 286 16.53 3.94 -2.74
N ALA A 287 15.24 3.64 -2.67
CA ALA A 287 14.31 3.78 -3.79
C ALA A 287 14.06 5.25 -4.13
N ILE A 288 13.91 6.10 -3.12
CA ILE A 288 13.75 7.55 -3.28
C ILE A 288 15.00 8.15 -3.93
N GLU A 289 16.20 7.79 -3.49
CA GLU A 289 17.44 8.29 -4.07
C GLU A 289 17.62 7.84 -5.54
N ARG A 290 17.18 6.63 -5.89
CA ARG A 290 17.13 6.20 -7.31
C ARG A 290 16.14 7.04 -8.13
N LEU A 291 14.98 7.40 -7.57
CA LEU A 291 14.01 8.28 -8.25
C LEU A 291 14.54 9.71 -8.42
N LEU A 292 15.29 10.23 -7.46
CA LEU A 292 15.95 11.52 -7.58
C LEU A 292 16.97 11.52 -8.74
N LYS A 293 17.75 10.44 -8.88
CA LYS A 293 18.68 10.28 -10.03
C LYS A 293 17.97 10.31 -11.38
N LEU A 294 16.72 9.85 -11.46
CA LEU A 294 15.92 9.92 -12.70
C LEU A 294 15.58 11.34 -13.13
N LEU A 295 15.61 12.31 -12.21
CA LEU A 295 15.42 13.73 -12.52
C LEU A 295 16.64 14.35 -13.20
N GLU A 296 17.82 13.78 -12.95
CA GLU A 296 19.10 14.24 -13.50
C GLU A 296 19.46 13.51 -14.79
N LYS A 297 19.31 12.18 -14.80
CA LYS A 297 19.65 11.32 -15.93
C LYS A 297 18.43 10.50 -16.36
N PRO A 298 18.00 10.58 -17.64
CA PRO A 298 16.93 9.75 -18.16
C PRO A 298 17.27 8.27 -18.03
N ASP A 299 16.44 7.53 -17.31
CA ASP A 299 16.60 6.09 -17.12
C ASP A 299 15.25 5.46 -16.73
N LYS A 300 15.24 4.14 -16.58
CA LYS A 300 14.10 3.37 -16.10
C LYS A 300 14.53 2.43 -14.99
N ILE A 301 13.82 2.50 -13.86
CA ILE A 301 14.06 1.64 -12.70
C ILE A 301 12.81 0.89 -12.30
N GLU A 302 13.00 -0.27 -11.66
CA GLU A 302 11.94 -0.98 -10.96
C GLU A 302 11.95 -0.61 -9.47
N LEU A 303 10.79 -0.21 -8.96
CA LEU A 303 10.60 0.17 -7.57
C LEU A 303 10.22 -1.03 -6.71
N ALA A 304 9.15 -1.75 -7.06
CA ALA A 304 8.71 -2.97 -6.39
C ALA A 304 7.61 -3.68 -7.19
N LYS A 305 7.57 -5.02 -7.17
CA LYS A 305 6.45 -5.84 -7.68
C LYS A 305 5.97 -5.40 -9.08
N ASN A 306 6.88 -5.26 -10.06
CA ASN A 306 6.61 -4.79 -11.41
C ASN A 306 6.12 -3.33 -11.52
N LEU A 307 6.25 -2.51 -10.48
CA LEU A 307 6.08 -1.05 -10.55
C LEU A 307 7.36 -0.41 -11.07
N PHE A 308 7.28 0.27 -12.19
CA PHE A 308 8.40 0.97 -12.81
C PHE A 308 8.24 2.48 -12.70
N ALA A 309 9.38 3.16 -12.59
CA ALA A 309 9.51 4.59 -12.81
C ALA A 309 10.41 4.84 -14.03
N ASP A 310 9.96 5.69 -14.94
CA ASP A 310 10.53 5.84 -16.29
C ASP A 310 10.58 7.32 -16.69
N SER A 311 11.79 7.89 -16.75
CA SER A 311 12.04 9.27 -17.20
C SER A 311 12.53 9.37 -18.65
N THR A 312 12.55 8.26 -19.39
CA THR A 312 13.01 8.23 -20.80
C THR A 312 12.05 8.94 -21.76
N ARG A 313 10.79 9.12 -21.35
CA ARG A 313 9.77 9.84 -22.12
C ARG A 313 9.90 11.33 -21.84
N LYS A 314 10.31 12.11 -22.84
CA LYS A 314 10.65 13.54 -22.70
C LYS A 314 9.64 14.31 -21.84
N GLY A 315 10.16 14.93 -20.78
CA GLY A 315 9.45 15.92 -19.96
C GLY A 315 8.52 15.36 -18.88
N THR A 316 8.35 14.04 -18.75
CA THR A 316 7.46 13.43 -17.74
C THR A 316 8.08 12.18 -17.14
N LEU A 317 8.09 12.09 -15.80
CA LEU A 317 8.44 10.88 -15.06
C LEU A 317 7.19 10.01 -14.91
N TRP A 318 7.17 8.84 -15.56
CA TRP A 318 6.02 7.94 -15.57
C TRP A 318 6.17 6.81 -14.56
N PHE A 319 5.08 6.54 -13.85
CA PHE A 319 4.90 5.40 -12.96
C PHE A 319 3.84 4.47 -13.55
N TYR A 320 4.19 3.21 -13.73
CA TYR A 320 3.26 2.20 -14.24
C TYR A 320 3.60 0.83 -13.67
N ARG A 321 2.55 0.05 -13.37
CA ARG A 321 2.69 -1.35 -12.98
C ARG A 321 2.47 -2.20 -14.22
N LEU A 322 3.42 -3.08 -14.51
CA LEU A 322 3.14 -4.13 -15.48
C LEU A 322 2.31 -5.18 -14.77
N GLU A 323 1.06 -5.38 -15.21
CA GLU A 323 0.31 -6.60 -14.89
C GLU A 323 1.09 -7.82 -15.42
N LYS A 324 0.84 -9.00 -14.84
CA LYS A 324 1.59 -10.26 -15.09
C LYS A 324 2.11 -10.37 -16.53
N LYS A 325 3.34 -10.88 -16.68
CA LYS A 325 3.93 -11.18 -18.00
C LYS A 325 2.87 -11.84 -18.87
N PRO A 326 2.64 -11.33 -20.10
CA PRO A 326 1.62 -11.92 -20.96
C PRO A 326 1.86 -13.41 -21.13
N GLU A 327 0.80 -14.21 -21.13
CA GLU A 327 0.89 -15.66 -21.30
C GLU A 327 0.44 -16.06 -22.70
N PRO A 328 0.99 -17.15 -23.29
CA PRO A 328 0.50 -17.69 -24.54
C PRO A 328 -0.98 -18.09 -24.45
N LEU A 329 -1.81 -17.52 -25.30
CA LEU A 329 -3.24 -17.80 -25.40
C LEU A 329 -3.57 -18.39 -26.77
N LYS A 330 -4.15 -19.59 -26.80
CA LYS A 330 -4.72 -20.18 -28.03
C LYS A 330 -6.02 -19.47 -28.36
N LEU A 331 -6.14 -19.00 -29.60
CA LEU A 331 -7.30 -18.29 -30.11
C LEU A 331 -8.07 -19.16 -31.10
N LYS A 332 -9.39 -19.20 -30.98
CA LYS A 332 -10.29 -19.66 -32.03
C LYS A 332 -10.79 -18.43 -32.78
N LEU A 333 -10.41 -18.30 -34.04
CA LEU A 333 -10.72 -17.14 -34.87
C LEU A 333 -11.61 -17.54 -36.06
N PRO A 334 -12.58 -16.69 -36.45
CA PRO A 334 -12.95 -15.43 -35.81
C PRO A 334 -13.64 -15.66 -34.44
N PHE A 335 -13.59 -14.65 -33.57
CA PHE A 335 -14.30 -14.62 -32.32
C PHE A 335 -15.80 -14.33 -32.52
N ASP A 336 -16.65 -15.06 -31.80
CA ASP A 336 -18.09 -14.78 -31.72
C ASP A 336 -18.38 -13.52 -30.88
N LYS A 337 -17.51 -13.22 -29.91
CA LYS A 337 -17.59 -12.09 -28.99
C LYS A 337 -16.22 -11.43 -28.80
N VAL A 338 -16.21 -10.22 -28.28
CA VAL A 338 -14.98 -9.51 -27.92
C VAL A 338 -14.15 -10.32 -26.91
N VAL A 339 -12.86 -10.51 -27.17
CA VAL A 339 -11.95 -11.23 -26.27
C VAL A 339 -11.07 -10.24 -25.51
N LYS A 340 -10.99 -10.37 -24.18
CA LYS A 340 -10.08 -9.60 -23.33
C LYS A 340 -8.94 -10.49 -22.86
N ALA A 341 -7.71 -10.19 -23.27
CA ALA A 341 -6.54 -11.00 -22.94
C ALA A 341 -5.26 -10.17 -22.96
N ASN A 342 -4.34 -10.43 -22.01
CA ASN A 342 -3.02 -9.80 -21.96
C ASN A 342 -3.08 -8.25 -22.05
N GLY A 343 -4.08 -7.63 -21.42
CA GLY A 343 -4.30 -6.17 -21.46
C GLY A 343 -4.91 -5.62 -22.77
N LEU A 344 -5.27 -6.48 -23.73
CA LEU A 344 -5.87 -6.08 -25.00
C LEU A 344 -7.36 -6.45 -25.10
N VAL A 345 -8.12 -5.61 -25.80
CA VAL A 345 -9.47 -5.93 -26.30
C VAL A 345 -9.37 -6.30 -27.77
N LEU A 346 -9.65 -7.56 -28.08
CA LEU A 346 -9.51 -8.13 -29.41
C LEU A 346 -10.89 -8.32 -30.06
N LYS A 347 -11.01 -7.87 -31.30
CA LYS A 347 -12.17 -8.05 -32.17
C LYS A 347 -11.71 -8.66 -33.48
N SER A 348 -12.51 -9.56 -34.04
CA SER A 348 -12.19 -10.17 -35.33
C SER A 348 -13.44 -10.44 -36.14
N LYS A 349 -13.31 -10.43 -37.47
CA LYS A 349 -14.38 -10.86 -38.39
C LYS A 349 -13.77 -11.43 -39.66
N ARG A 350 -14.48 -12.36 -40.30
CA ARG A 350 -14.19 -12.76 -41.69
C ARG A 350 -14.96 -11.82 -42.62
N ILE A 351 -14.28 -11.34 -43.65
CA ILE A 351 -14.86 -10.47 -44.69
C ILE A 351 -14.39 -10.94 -46.07
N SER A 352 -15.22 -10.70 -47.09
CA SER A 352 -14.81 -10.93 -48.48
C SER A 352 -13.81 -9.86 -48.92
N ARG A 353 -12.83 -10.23 -49.74
CA ARG A 353 -11.86 -9.28 -50.32
C ARG A 353 -12.52 -8.13 -51.07
N ASN A 354 -13.67 -8.37 -51.70
CA ASN A 354 -14.41 -7.38 -52.49
C ASN A 354 -15.01 -6.26 -51.62
N GLN A 355 -15.15 -6.48 -50.30
CA GLN A 355 -15.62 -5.48 -49.35
C GLN A 355 -14.53 -4.48 -48.95
N LEU A 356 -13.26 -4.76 -49.27
CA LEU A 356 -12.12 -3.88 -49.03
C LEU A 356 -11.95 -2.91 -50.21
N LYS A 357 -12.75 -1.84 -50.24
CA LYS A 357 -12.73 -0.79 -51.28
C LYS A 357 -11.41 -0.01 -51.34
N THR A 358 -10.74 0.13 -50.20
CA THR A 358 -9.39 0.69 -50.07
C THR A 358 -8.65 -0.11 -48.99
N LEU A 359 -7.47 -0.65 -49.34
CA LEU A 359 -6.52 -1.16 -48.34
C LEU A 359 -5.84 0.05 -47.70
N THR A 360 -6.58 0.83 -46.90
CA THR A 360 -5.92 1.81 -46.03
C THR A 360 -4.99 1.02 -45.14
N LEU A 361 -3.67 1.25 -45.30
CA LEU A 361 -2.63 0.62 -44.48
C LEU A 361 -3.08 0.72 -43.03
N PRO A 362 -3.43 -0.41 -42.39
CA PRO A 362 -3.98 -0.34 -41.06
C PRO A 362 -2.94 0.32 -40.16
N THR A 363 -3.35 1.35 -39.43
CA THR A 363 -2.62 1.80 -38.25
C THR A 363 -2.40 0.56 -37.39
N GLY A 364 -1.16 0.30 -36.97
CA GLY A 364 -0.66 -1.06 -36.64
C GLY A 364 -1.45 -1.91 -35.63
N TRP A 365 -2.47 -1.34 -34.97
CA TRP A 365 -3.49 -1.99 -34.14
C TRP A 365 -4.59 -2.72 -34.92
N GLN A 366 -4.57 -2.65 -36.24
CA GLN A 366 -5.45 -3.44 -37.12
C GLN A 366 -4.61 -4.32 -38.04
N ALA A 367 -5.14 -5.49 -38.40
CA ALA A 367 -4.52 -6.41 -39.33
C ALA A 367 -5.56 -7.00 -40.27
N TYR A 368 -5.19 -7.08 -41.54
CA TYR A 368 -5.92 -7.81 -42.57
C TYR A 368 -5.02 -8.96 -43.02
N LEU A 369 -5.43 -10.19 -42.76
CA LEU A 369 -4.65 -11.40 -43.06
C LEU A 369 -5.43 -12.25 -44.08
N ASN A 370 -4.73 -12.84 -45.05
CA ASN A 370 -5.34 -13.81 -45.95
C ASN A 370 -5.77 -15.05 -45.16
N ALA A 371 -7.09 -15.30 -45.08
CA ALA A 371 -7.64 -16.34 -44.24
C ALA A 371 -7.24 -17.76 -44.69
N ALA A 372 -6.99 -17.95 -46.00
CA ALA A 372 -6.58 -19.24 -46.55
C ALA A 372 -5.13 -19.62 -46.20
N ARG A 373 -4.33 -18.65 -45.70
CA ARG A 373 -2.93 -18.87 -45.30
C ARG A 373 -2.77 -19.04 -43.78
N LEU A 374 -3.88 -19.11 -43.03
CA LEU A 374 -3.87 -19.25 -41.58
C LEU A 374 -4.16 -20.70 -41.16
N ASP A 375 -3.13 -21.39 -40.69
CA ASP A 375 -3.20 -22.73 -40.12
C ASP A 375 -3.35 -22.70 -38.58
N PRO A 376 -4.23 -23.52 -37.99
CA PRO A 376 -4.30 -23.68 -36.54
C PRO A 376 -3.08 -24.45 -35.99
N PRO A 377 -2.70 -24.25 -34.71
CA PRO A 377 -3.32 -23.34 -33.77
C PRO A 377 -2.91 -21.88 -33.99
N LEU A 378 -3.86 -20.97 -33.84
CA LEU A 378 -3.59 -19.54 -33.73
C LEU A 378 -3.27 -19.21 -32.28
N VAL A 379 -2.09 -18.64 -32.02
CA VAL A 379 -1.61 -18.37 -30.66
C VAL A 379 -1.15 -16.93 -30.55
N LEU A 380 -1.74 -16.20 -29.60
CA LEU A 380 -1.29 -14.89 -29.16
C LEU A 380 -0.30 -15.08 -28.01
N ARG A 381 0.96 -14.71 -28.20
CA ARG A 381 2.00 -14.95 -27.18
C ARG A 381 2.99 -13.78 -27.08
N PRO A 382 3.74 -13.68 -25.98
CA PRO A 382 4.89 -12.79 -25.91
C PRO A 382 5.94 -13.11 -26.98
N MET A 383 6.71 -12.09 -27.34
CA MET A 383 7.98 -12.26 -28.06
C MET A 383 8.94 -13.16 -27.26
N ARG A 384 9.62 -14.05 -27.96
CA ARG A 384 10.71 -14.90 -27.48
C ARG A 384 12.01 -14.42 -28.10
N GLU A 385 13.12 -14.70 -27.43
CA GLU A 385 14.43 -14.45 -28.01
C GLU A 385 14.61 -15.27 -29.29
N GLY A 386 15.16 -14.64 -30.32
CA GLY A 386 15.33 -15.28 -31.63
C GLY A 386 14.09 -15.26 -32.53
N ASP A 387 12.94 -14.70 -32.12
CA ASP A 387 11.78 -14.55 -33.00
C ASP A 387 12.13 -13.76 -34.27
N ARG A 388 11.78 -14.32 -35.45
CA ARG A 388 12.00 -13.72 -36.76
C ARG A 388 10.75 -13.77 -37.62
N PHE A 389 10.53 -12.74 -38.42
CA PHE A 389 9.47 -12.69 -39.42
C PHE A 389 9.93 -11.86 -40.62
N VAL A 390 9.23 -12.00 -41.75
CA VAL A 390 9.40 -11.11 -42.91
C VAL A 390 8.32 -10.03 -42.80
N PRO A 391 8.64 -8.78 -42.42
CA PRO A 391 7.63 -7.74 -42.29
C PRO A 391 7.02 -7.39 -43.65
N LEU A 392 5.72 -7.06 -43.67
CA LEU A 392 5.04 -6.64 -44.91
C LEU A 392 5.84 -5.57 -45.67
N GLY A 393 6.06 -5.81 -46.96
CA GLY A 393 6.83 -4.98 -47.89
C GLY A 393 8.34 -5.26 -47.90
N MET A 394 8.83 -6.22 -47.11
CA MET A 394 10.24 -6.61 -47.09
C MET A 394 10.45 -7.99 -47.73
N LYS A 395 11.66 -8.26 -48.21
CA LYS A 395 12.03 -9.53 -48.85
C LYS A 395 12.82 -10.48 -47.94
N ALA A 396 13.43 -9.97 -46.87
CA ALA A 396 14.33 -10.73 -46.00
C ALA A 396 13.79 -10.86 -44.56
N PRO A 397 14.06 -11.99 -43.87
CA PRO A 397 13.61 -12.22 -42.50
C PRO A 397 14.42 -11.39 -41.50
N LYS A 398 13.70 -10.67 -40.64
CA LYS A 398 14.27 -9.80 -39.61
C LYS A 398 13.96 -10.32 -38.21
N LYS A 399 14.89 -10.16 -37.26
CA LYS A 399 14.58 -10.38 -35.84
C LYS A 399 13.54 -9.35 -35.39
N VAL A 400 12.57 -9.79 -34.59
CA VAL A 400 11.55 -8.89 -34.05
C VAL A 400 12.19 -7.78 -33.18
N GLY A 401 13.26 -8.10 -32.45
CA GLY A 401 14.05 -7.12 -31.70
C GLY A 401 14.64 -6.00 -32.57
N ASP A 402 15.27 -6.36 -33.70
CA ASP A 402 15.85 -5.40 -34.65
C ASP A 402 14.76 -4.58 -35.34
N PHE A 403 13.62 -5.21 -35.66
CA PHE A 403 12.45 -4.50 -36.17
C PHE A 403 11.98 -3.39 -35.22
N PHE A 404 11.92 -3.68 -33.92
CA PHE A 404 11.55 -2.66 -32.92
C PHE A 404 12.59 -1.56 -32.74
N THR A 405 13.88 -1.88 -32.89
CA THR A 405 14.95 -0.88 -32.86
C THR A 405 14.76 0.14 -33.98
N ASP A 406 14.57 -0.33 -35.22
CA ASP A 406 14.42 0.54 -36.38
C ASP A 406 13.11 1.34 -36.35
N ALA A 407 12.04 0.72 -35.86
CA ALA A 407 10.75 1.39 -35.63
C ALA A 407 10.77 2.34 -34.41
N LYS A 408 11.93 2.53 -33.75
CA LYS A 408 12.12 3.37 -32.56
C LYS A 408 11.10 3.09 -31.45
N VAL A 409 10.67 1.83 -31.33
CA VAL A 409 9.68 1.42 -30.34
C VAL A 409 10.32 1.50 -28.95
N PRO A 410 9.70 2.12 -27.94
CA PRO A 410 10.25 2.18 -26.59
C PRO A 410 10.48 0.79 -25.98
N VAL A 411 11.56 0.61 -25.22
CA VAL A 411 11.98 -0.70 -24.64
C VAL A 411 10.85 -1.38 -23.85
N PHE A 412 10.00 -0.63 -23.15
CA PHE A 412 8.87 -1.19 -22.40
C PHE A 412 7.79 -1.80 -23.33
N GLN A 413 7.52 -1.20 -24.49
CA GLN A 413 6.59 -1.76 -25.47
C GLN A 413 7.18 -3.02 -26.11
N ARG A 414 8.51 -3.07 -26.34
CA ARG A 414 9.19 -4.26 -26.86
C ARG A 414 9.06 -5.46 -25.93
N ARG A 415 9.24 -5.25 -24.62
CA ARG A 415 9.15 -6.32 -23.60
C ARG A 415 7.74 -6.89 -23.44
N ASN A 416 6.72 -6.10 -23.78
CA ASN A 416 5.32 -6.47 -23.66
C ASN A 416 4.67 -6.75 -25.03
N ALA A 417 5.47 -6.78 -26.10
CA ALA A 417 4.98 -6.99 -27.44
C ALA A 417 4.37 -8.39 -27.57
N LEU A 418 3.16 -8.42 -28.13
CA LEU A 418 2.46 -9.65 -28.44
C LEU A 418 2.60 -9.96 -29.92
N LEU A 419 2.76 -11.25 -30.21
CA LEU A 419 2.83 -11.81 -31.54
C LEU A 419 1.63 -12.73 -31.72
N LEU A 420 0.90 -12.53 -32.81
CA LEU A 420 -0.04 -13.53 -33.29
C LEU A 420 0.72 -14.50 -34.20
N THR A 421 0.64 -15.77 -33.88
CA THR A 421 1.26 -16.85 -34.65
C THR A 421 0.22 -17.84 -35.18
N SER A 422 0.48 -18.41 -36.34
CA SER A 422 -0.30 -19.46 -37.01
C SER A 422 0.62 -20.63 -37.30
N ALA A 423 0.30 -21.81 -36.74
CA ALA A 423 1.18 -22.98 -36.76
C ALA A 423 2.64 -22.65 -36.39
N GLY A 424 2.84 -21.72 -35.43
CA GLY A 424 4.16 -21.27 -34.97
C GLY A 424 4.80 -20.14 -35.79
N LYS A 425 4.34 -19.85 -37.01
CA LYS A 425 4.83 -18.73 -37.83
C LYS A 425 4.19 -17.41 -37.41
N ILE A 426 4.97 -16.34 -37.35
CA ILE A 426 4.46 -15.01 -36.96
C ILE A 426 3.63 -14.42 -38.10
N CYS A 427 2.37 -14.13 -37.84
CA CYS A 427 1.45 -13.49 -38.79
C CYS A 427 1.36 -11.98 -38.56
N TRP A 428 1.44 -11.57 -37.30
CA TRP A 428 1.26 -10.17 -36.92
C TRP A 428 2.03 -9.83 -35.64
N VAL A 429 2.87 -8.80 -35.72
CA VAL A 429 3.41 -8.10 -34.56
C VAL A 429 2.34 -7.09 -34.13
N VAL A 430 1.59 -7.41 -33.06
CA VAL A 430 0.39 -6.68 -32.66
C VAL A 430 0.71 -5.23 -32.33
N GLY A 431 -0.08 -4.29 -32.87
CA GLY A 431 0.18 -2.85 -32.73
C GLY A 431 1.18 -2.29 -33.75
N HIS A 432 1.79 -3.16 -34.56
CA HIS A 432 2.83 -2.78 -35.52
C HIS A 432 2.53 -3.27 -36.95
N ARG A 433 3.02 -4.45 -37.34
CA ARG A 433 3.06 -4.85 -38.76
C ARG A 433 2.77 -6.34 -38.93
N ILE A 434 2.05 -6.68 -40.01
CA ILE A 434 1.82 -8.07 -40.40
C ILE A 434 3.04 -8.67 -41.12
N ALA A 435 3.11 -9.99 -41.21
CA ALA A 435 4.10 -10.69 -42.00
C ALA A 435 3.70 -10.75 -43.48
N GLU A 436 4.70 -10.70 -44.36
CA GLU A 436 4.56 -10.73 -45.83
C GLU A 436 3.82 -11.99 -46.31
N ASP A 437 4.10 -13.15 -45.70
CA ASP A 437 3.50 -14.44 -46.08
C ASP A 437 1.97 -14.46 -45.91
N PHE A 438 1.42 -13.62 -45.02
CA PHE A 438 0.00 -13.56 -44.71
C PHE A 438 -0.72 -12.37 -45.36
N LYS A 439 -0.05 -11.67 -46.29
CA LYS A 439 -0.61 -10.50 -46.96
C LYS A 439 -1.86 -10.83 -47.75
N VAL A 440 -2.75 -9.84 -47.84
CA VAL A 440 -3.92 -9.87 -48.70
C VAL A 440 -3.49 -9.46 -50.11
N GLY A 441 -3.58 -10.40 -51.05
CA GLY A 441 -3.26 -10.23 -52.48
C GLY A 441 -4.51 -10.17 -53.38
N PRO A 442 -4.33 -9.97 -54.70
CA PRO A 442 -5.42 -10.02 -55.69
C PRO A 442 -6.18 -11.35 -55.68
N GLU A 443 -5.49 -12.45 -55.41
CA GLU A 443 -6.04 -13.81 -55.38
C GLU A 443 -6.78 -14.16 -54.08
N THR A 444 -6.75 -13.26 -53.09
CA THR A 444 -7.37 -13.52 -51.78
C THR A 444 -8.89 -13.45 -51.89
N LYS A 445 -9.60 -14.53 -51.54
CA LYS A 445 -11.07 -14.56 -51.51
C LYS A 445 -11.63 -14.12 -50.16
N GLU A 446 -11.05 -14.65 -49.07
CA GLU A 446 -11.46 -14.36 -47.69
C GLU A 446 -10.34 -13.69 -46.91
N VAL A 447 -10.70 -12.67 -46.12
CA VAL A 447 -9.78 -11.91 -45.26
C VAL A 447 -10.22 -12.03 -43.81
N LEU A 448 -9.28 -12.37 -42.93
CA LEU A 448 -9.45 -12.23 -41.50
C LEU A 448 -9.06 -10.81 -41.10
N TYR A 449 -10.05 -10.03 -40.66
CA TYR A 449 -9.82 -8.75 -40.02
C TYR A 449 -9.63 -8.95 -38.52
N LEU A 450 -8.59 -8.34 -37.97
CA LEU A 450 -8.29 -8.28 -36.56
C LEU A 450 -8.12 -6.83 -36.12
N LYS A 451 -8.67 -6.48 -34.97
CA LYS A 451 -8.44 -5.22 -34.28
C LYS A 451 -8.06 -5.51 -32.84
N ALA A 452 -6.95 -4.93 -32.40
CA ALA A 452 -6.52 -4.92 -31.01
C ALA A 452 -6.60 -3.50 -30.46
N ASP A 453 -7.30 -3.31 -29.35
CA ASP A 453 -7.34 -2.03 -28.64
C ASP A 453 -6.58 -2.16 -27.32
N PRO A 454 -5.47 -1.42 -27.13
CA PRO A 454 -4.75 -1.38 -25.87
C PRO A 454 -5.48 -0.56 -24.78
N ASN A 455 -6.51 0.21 -25.13
CA ASN A 455 -7.22 1.13 -24.23
C ASN A 455 -8.56 0.58 -23.68
N GLY A 456 -8.90 -0.68 -23.92
CA GLY A 456 -10.02 -1.30 -23.22
C GLY A 456 -11.44 -0.98 -23.74
N ARG A 457 -11.62 -0.39 -24.94
CA ARG A 457 -12.94 0.04 -25.46
C ARG A 457 -13.68 -0.96 -26.37
#